data_AF-A0A1F7D3M0-F1
#
_entry.id   AF-A0A1F7D3M0-F1
#
_cell.length_a   1.000
_cell.length_b   1.000
_cell.length_c   1.000
_cell.angle_alpha   90.00
_cell.angle_beta   90.00
_cell.angle_gamma   90.00
#
_symmetry.space_group_name_H-M   'P 1'
#
loop_
_entity.id
_entity.type
_entity.pdbx_description
1 polymer ?
#
loop_
_entity_poly.entity_id
_entity_poly.type
_entity_poly.pdbx_seq_one_letter_code
_entity_poly.pdbx_strand_id
1 'polypeptide(L)' 'MDQPELQKRVEAFLKDLGIPSFIVFGFQKSEKEFGFIWSHHQAPSNVVIKGLSWALHDFVQKKL' A
#
# COMPACT_ATOMS: atom_id res chain seq x y z
N MET A 1 3.66 0.47 14.99
CA MET A 1 4.04 -0.79 14.29
C MET A 1 5.30 -0.53 13.51
N ASP A 2 6.23 -1.47 13.53
CA ASP A 2 7.50 -1.32 12.80
C ASP A 2 7.26 -1.53 11.30
N GLN A 3 7.54 -0.51 10.48
CA GLN A 3 7.27 -0.50 9.03
C GLN A 3 7.85 -1.73 8.28
N PRO A 4 9.08 -2.19 8.59
CA PRO A 4 9.68 -3.32 7.90
C PRO A 4 8.92 -4.64 8.11
N GLU A 5 8.32 -4.83 9.28
CA GLU A 5 7.57 -6.05 9.58
C GLU A 5 6.21 -6.05 8.87
N LEU A 6 5.54 -4.90 8.84
CA LEU A 6 4.27 -4.76 8.12
C LEU A 6 4.46 -5.03 6.62
N GLN A 7 5.54 -4.51 6.04
CA GLN A 7 5.83 -4.74 4.63
C GLN A 7 6.05 -6.23 4.31
N LYS A 8 6.81 -6.95 5.13
CA LYS A 8 7.01 -8.40 4.95
C LYS A 8 5.69 -9.18 5.02
N ARG A 9 4.81 -8.83 5.96
CA ARG A 9 3.48 -9.48 6.08
C ARG A 9 2.60 -9.22 4.85
N VAL A 10 2.62 -7.99 4.35
CA VAL A 10 1.86 -7.61 3.15
C VAL A 10 2.39 -8.33 1.91
N GLU A 11 3.71 -8.42 1.75
CA GLU A 11 4.33 -9.17 0.64
C GLU A 11 4.03 -10.67 0.71
N ALA A 12 4.05 -11.27 1.91
CA ALA A 12 3.67 -12.67 2.11
C ALA A 12 2.20 -12.89 1.74
N PHE A 13 1.30 -12.03 2.22
CA PHE A 13 -0.12 -12.09 1.91
C PHE A 13 -0.42 -12.03 0.41
N LEU A 14 0.22 -11.10 -0.32
CA LEU A 14 0.04 -10.98 -1.78
C LEU A 14 0.58 -12.21 -2.54
N LYS A 15 1.63 -12.85 -2.03
CA LYS A 15 2.15 -14.10 -2.60
C LYS A 15 1.21 -15.27 -2.33
N ASP A 16 0.67 -15.38 -1.12
CA ASP A 16 -0.26 -16.45 -0.72
C ASP A 16 -1.59 -16.36 -1.48
N LEU A 17 -2.00 -15.15 -1.85
CA LEU A 17 -3.17 -14.91 -2.71
C LEU A 17 -3.07 -15.58 -4.08
N GLY A 18 -1.86 -15.81 -4.60
CA GLY A 18 -1.62 -16.51 -5.87
C GLY A 18 -2.21 -15.84 -7.11
N ILE A 19 -2.68 -14.59 -7.00
CA ILE A 19 -3.30 -13.83 -8.08
C ILE A 19 -2.57 -12.50 -8.32
N PRO A 20 -2.51 -12.01 -9.57
CA PRO A 20 -1.98 -10.69 -9.88
C PRO A 20 -2.72 -9.61 -9.10
N SER A 21 -2.02 -8.96 -8.17
CA SER A 21 -2.63 -8.06 -7.20
C SER A 21 -1.66 -6.97 -6.76
N PHE A 22 -2.20 -5.87 -6.26
CA PHE A 22 -1.44 -4.82 -5.61
C PHE A 22 -2.22 -4.32 -4.41
N ILE A 23 -1.52 -3.76 -3.43
CA ILE A 23 -2.12 -3.20 -2.24
C ILE A 23 -1.41 -1.91 -1.85
N VAL A 24 -2.20 -0.96 -1.38
CA VAL A 24 -1.74 0.29 -0.81
C VAL A 24 -2.39 0.42 0.55
N PHE A 25 -1.58 0.56 1.59
CA PHE A 25 -2.03 0.70 2.96
C PHE A 25 -1.52 2.01 3.54
N GLY A 26 -2.45 2.96 3.73
CA GLY A 26 -2.19 4.20 4.44
C GLY A 26 -2.59 4.06 5.90
N PHE A 27 -1.78 4.57 6.82
CA PHE A 27 -2.07 4.54 8.25
C PHE A 27 -1.55 5.81 8.93
N GLN A 28 -2.23 6.23 9.99
CA GLN A 28 -1.81 7.34 10.81
C GLN A 28 -0.89 6.83 11.93
N LYS A 29 0.35 7.34 11.98
CA LYS A 29 1.33 7.03 13.03
C LYS A 29 1.12 7.93 14.26
N SER A 30 0.75 9.19 14.04
CA SER A 30 0.41 10.18 15.07
C SER A 30 -0.52 11.26 14.47
N GLU A 31 -1.03 12.20 15.28
CA GLU A 31 -1.96 13.26 14.82
C GLU A 31 -1.49 14.01 13.56
N LYS A 32 -0.18 14.05 13.28
CA LYS A 32 0.38 14.75 12.10
C LYS A 32 1.35 13.91 11.27
N GLU A 33 1.55 12.65 11.63
CA GLU A 33 2.44 11.75 10.88
C GLU A 33 1.66 10.61 10.26
N PHE A 34 1.82 10.48 8.96
CA PHE A 34 1.18 9.46 8.16
C PHE A 34 2.25 8.54 7.58
N GLY A 35 1.99 7.23 7.67
CA GLY A 35 2.76 6.20 7.02
C GLY A 35 1.99 5.65 5.82
N PHE A 36 2.73 5.27 4.78
CA PHE A 36 2.17 4.46 3.70
C PHE A 36 3.10 3.28 3.43
N ILE A 37 2.49 2.14 3.09
CA ILE A 37 3.18 0.95 2.58
C ILE A 37 2.45 0.52 1.32
N TRP A 38 3.20 0.06 0.34
CA TRP A 38 2.65 -0.48 -0.89
C TRP A 38 3.45 -1.71 -1.31
N SER A 39 2.77 -2.64 -1.98
CA SER A 39 3.41 -3.81 -2.57
C SER A 39 2.57 -4.31 -3.74
N HIS A 40 3.21 -5.05 -4.65
CA HIS A 40 2.54 -5.67 -5.79
C HIS A 40 3.08 -7.07 -6.03
N HIS A 41 2.20 -7.95 -6.48
CA HIS A 41 2.52 -9.30 -6.89
C HIS A 41 2.01 -9.52 -8.31
N GLN A 42 2.94 -9.64 -9.27
CA GLN A 42 2.67 -9.90 -10.69
C GLN A 42 1.71 -8.92 -11.40
N ALA A 43 1.27 -7.85 -10.73
CA ALA A 43 0.46 -6.81 -11.33
C ALA A 43 1.28 -5.97 -12.34
N PRO A 44 0.72 -5.68 -13.53
CA PRO A 44 1.37 -4.81 -14.51
C PRO A 44 1.68 -3.42 -13.95
N SER A 45 2.88 -2.90 -14.24
CA SER A 45 3.37 -1.64 -13.66
C SER A 45 2.43 -0.45 -13.92
N ASN A 46 1.78 -0.38 -15.08
CA ASN A 46 0.83 0.68 -15.40
C ASN A 46 -0.41 0.66 -14.48
N VAL A 47 -0.91 -0.52 -14.12
CA VAL A 47 -2.03 -0.69 -13.18
C VAL A 47 -1.59 -0.30 -11.78
N VAL A 48 -0.41 -0.75 -11.36
CA VAL A 48 0.16 -0.42 -10.05
C VAL A 48 0.34 1.09 -9.91
N ILE A 49 0.99 1.74 -10.88
CA ILE A 49 1.22 3.20 -10.86
C ILE A 49 -0.11 3.95 -10.79
N LYS A 50 -1.09 3.59 -11.64
CA LYS A 50 -2.40 4.24 -11.65
C LYS A 50 -3.13 4.10 -10.32
N GLY A 51 -3.12 2.89 -9.74
CA GLY A 51 -3.72 2.62 -8.44
C GLY A 51 -3.03 3.38 -7.30
N LEU A 52 -1.69 3.43 -7.33
CA LEU A 52 -0.90 4.16 -6.34
C LEU A 52 -1.18 5.67 -6.41
N SER A 53 -1.22 6.24 -7.62
CA SER A 53 -1.55 7.66 -7.81
C SER A 53 -2.95 8.00 -7.30
N TRP A 54 -3.94 7.13 -7.56
CA TRP A 54 -5.29 7.32 -7.03
C TRP A 54 -5.32 7.24 -5.50
N ALA A 55 -4.69 6.23 -4.90
CA ALA A 55 -4.66 6.05 -3.45
C ALA A 55 -3.94 7.20 -2.74
N LEU A 56 -2.81 7.67 -3.27
CA LEU A 56 -2.10 8.83 -2.73
C LEU A 56 -2.92 10.12 -2.87
N HIS A 57 -3.63 10.30 -3.99
CA HIS A 57 -4.51 11.45 -4.17
C HIS A 57 -5.66 11.44 -3.15
N ASP A 58 -6.32 10.29 -2.98
CA ASP A 58 -7.39 10.13 -1.98
C ASP A 58 -6.85 10.38 -0.57
N PHE A 59 -5.65 9.90 -0.25
CA PHE A 59 -4.99 10.09 1.03
C PHE A 59 -4.67 11.56 1.35
N VAL A 60 -4.25 12.34 0.34
CA VAL A 60 -3.96 13.77 0.51
C VAL A 60 -5.25 14.58 0.65
N GLN A 61 -6.33 14.19 -0.04
CA GLN A 61 -7.59 14.92 -0.02
C GLN A 61 -8.47 14.58 1.17
N LYS A 62 -8.64 13.29 1.46
CA LYS A 62 -9.28 12.81 2.67
C LYS A 62 -8.23 12.82 3.76
N LYS A 63 -8.09 13.97 4.43
CA LYS A 63 -7.44 14.03 5.74
C LYS A 63 -8.04 12.91 6.60
N LEU A 64 -7.29 11.83 6.82
CA LEU A 64 -7.53 10.94 7.94
C LEU A 64 -7.50 11.75 9.23
#